data_AF-D8FFF3-F1
#
_entry.id   AF-D8FFF3-F1
#
_cell.length_a   1.000
_cell.length_b   1.000
_cell.length_c   1.000
_cell.angle_alpha   90.00
_cell.angle_beta   90.00
_cell.angle_gamma   90.00
#
_symmetry.space_group_name_H-M   'P 1'
#
loop_
_entity.id
_entity.type
_entity.pdbx_description
1 polymer ?
#
loop_
_entity_poly.entity_id
_entity_poly.type
_entity_poly.pdbx_seq_one_letter_code
_entity_poly.pdbx_strand_id
1 'polypeptide(L)'
;MFGPYARLVFEYVEKFGTNPIRMKSRKILRRMSEVSKLLSSGRFSYLKRAYSISRQGVPASLSVVNNKHFESPLESHNYLKKVMIQVAERQLKEKRDARDRDLRKRGSQGRFSDDEISIGEFARQTNRDVVSLAGMIGRKMP
;
A
#
# COMPACT_ATOMS: atom_id res chain seq x y z
N MET A 1 17.53 -15.68 -10.58
CA MET A 1 17.30 -15.34 -11.99
C MET A 1 16.58 -13.99 -12.04
N PHE A 2 17.03 -13.03 -12.86
CA PHE A 2 16.50 -11.65 -12.85
C PHE A 2 15.18 -11.46 -13.60
N GLY A 3 14.81 -12.42 -14.46
CA GLY A 3 13.57 -12.39 -15.22
C GLY A 3 13.40 -11.08 -16.00
N PRO A 4 12.22 -10.42 -15.95
CA PRO A 4 11.96 -9.20 -16.72
C PRO A 4 12.81 -8.00 -16.27
N TYR A 5 13.44 -8.07 -15.10
CA TYR A 5 14.22 -6.97 -14.54
C TYR A 5 15.71 -7.05 -14.87
N ALA A 6 16.14 -8.01 -15.72
CA ALA A 6 17.54 -8.21 -16.07
C ALA A 6 18.22 -6.91 -16.57
N ARG A 7 17.57 -6.21 -17.50
CA ARG A 7 18.07 -4.95 -18.06
C ARG A 7 18.29 -3.87 -16.99
N LEU A 8 17.30 -3.66 -16.12
CA LEU A 8 17.39 -2.69 -15.01
C LEU A 8 18.56 -2.99 -14.07
N VAL A 9 18.80 -4.28 -13.78
CA VAL A 9 19.91 -4.70 -12.93
C VAL A 9 21.25 -4.45 -13.60
N PHE A 10 21.37 -4.72 -14.91
CA PHE A 10 22.61 -4.43 -15.66
C PHE A 10 22.93 -2.95 -15.69
N GLU A 11 21.97 -2.10 -16.08
CA GLU A 11 22.11 -0.64 -16.08
C GLU A 11 22.51 -0.11 -14.69
N TYR A 12 21.97 -0.70 -13.62
CA TYR A 12 22.36 -0.34 -12.26
C TYR A 12 23.80 -0.74 -11.92
N VAL A 13 24.25 -1.91 -12.37
CA VAL A 13 25.62 -2.39 -12.14
C VAL A 13 26.62 -1.51 -12.91
N GLU A 14 26.27 -1.03 -14.10
CA GLU A 14 27.09 -0.09 -14.87
C GLU A 14 27.40 1.20 -14.10
N LYS A 15 26.48 1.67 -13.24
CA LYS A 15 26.70 2.84 -12.37
C LYS A 15 27.88 2.67 -11.40
N PHE A 16 28.39 1.47 -11.17
CA PHE A 16 29.61 1.23 -10.39
C PHE A 16 30.90 1.42 -11.19
N GLY A 17 30.82 2.06 -12.37
CA GLY A 17 31.97 2.23 -13.26
C GLY A 17 32.37 0.91 -13.92
N THR A 18 31.44 -0.04 -13.99
CA THR A 18 31.67 -1.36 -14.58
C THR A 18 31.51 -1.25 -16.08
N ASN A 19 32.57 -0.83 -16.78
CA ASN A 19 32.60 -1.01 -18.22
C ASN A 19 32.79 -2.52 -18.49
N PRO A 20 31.88 -3.24 -19.18
CA PRO A 20 31.92 -4.70 -19.31
C PRO A 20 33.24 -5.23 -19.88
N ILE A 21 33.93 -4.40 -20.66
CA ILE A 21 35.19 -4.71 -21.33
C ILE A 21 36.39 -4.65 -20.37
N ARG A 22 36.30 -3.87 -19.27
CA ARG A 22 37.48 -3.54 -18.41
C ARG A 22 37.43 -4.09 -16.99
N MET A 23 36.36 -4.78 -16.59
CA MET A 23 36.23 -5.31 -15.22
C MET A 23 36.32 -6.83 -15.13
N LYS A 24 36.97 -7.31 -14.05
CA LYS A 24 36.97 -8.72 -13.66
C LYS A 24 35.53 -9.16 -13.37
N SER A 25 35.02 -10.10 -14.16
CA SER A 25 33.68 -10.71 -14.10
C SER A 25 33.20 -11.03 -12.67
N ARG A 26 34.10 -11.42 -11.77
CA ARG A 26 33.81 -11.68 -10.34
C ARG A 26 33.14 -10.49 -9.61
N LYS A 27 33.58 -9.25 -9.85
CA LYS A 27 33.00 -8.06 -9.19
C LYS A 27 31.59 -7.78 -9.70
N ILE A 28 31.36 -7.91 -11.01
CA ILE A 28 30.04 -7.78 -11.63
C ILE A 28 29.09 -8.83 -11.05
N LEU A 29 29.50 -10.11 -11.04
CA LEU A 29 28.70 -11.20 -10.48
C LEU A 29 28.35 -10.99 -9.00
N ARG A 30 29.28 -10.45 -8.20
CA ARG A 30 29.02 -10.09 -6.81
C ARG A 30 27.92 -9.03 -6.70
N ARG A 31 28.02 -7.93 -7.45
CA ARG A 31 27.00 -6.85 -7.45
C ARG A 31 25.64 -7.37 -7.91
N MET A 32 25.62 -8.15 -8.99
CA MET A 32 24.40 -8.79 -9.48
C MET A 32 23.79 -9.75 -8.44
N SER A 33 24.61 -10.55 -7.76
CA SER A 33 24.15 -11.46 -6.70
C SER A 33 23.52 -10.70 -5.53
N GLU A 34 24.12 -9.61 -5.09
CA GLU A 34 23.58 -8.73 -4.03
C GLU A 34 22.20 -8.17 -4.44
N VAL A 35 22.06 -7.71 -5.68
CA VAL A 35 20.77 -7.21 -6.21
C VAL A 35 19.75 -8.34 -6.39
N SER A 36 20.18 -9.53 -6.80
CA SER A 36 19.29 -10.70 -6.91
C SER A 36 18.69 -11.07 -5.56
N LYS A 37 19.48 -11.02 -4.49
CA LYS A 37 19.00 -11.26 -3.11
C LYS A 37 17.99 -10.21 -2.66
N LEU A 38 18.18 -8.95 -3.06
CA LEU A 38 17.21 -7.88 -2.78
C LEU A 38 15.89 -8.13 -3.52
N LEU A 39 15.95 -8.50 -4.80
CA LEU A 39 14.76 -8.81 -5.61
C LEU A 39 13.98 -10.02 -5.09
N SER A 40 14.67 -11.06 -4.62
CA SER A 40 14.02 -12.28 -4.13
C SER A 40 13.47 -12.14 -2.72
N SER A 41 14.20 -11.46 -1.82
CA SER A 41 13.79 -11.34 -0.42
C SER A 41 12.88 -10.15 -0.14
N GLY A 42 13.04 -9.04 -0.87
CA GLY A 42 12.41 -7.76 -0.53
C GLY A 42 12.82 -7.22 0.84
N ARG A 43 13.91 -7.72 1.43
CA ARG A 43 14.38 -7.34 2.77
C ARG A 43 15.79 -6.81 2.69
N PHE A 44 16.08 -5.76 3.44
CA PHE A 44 17.41 -5.17 3.50
C PHE A 44 17.68 -4.47 4.82
N SER A 45 18.95 -4.32 5.16
CA SER A 45 19.37 -3.59 6.35
C SER A 45 20.19 -2.36 5.99
N TYR A 46 19.91 -1.27 6.69
CA TYR A 46 20.62 0.00 6.59
C TYR A 46 20.74 0.63 7.98
N LEU A 47 21.95 1.05 8.36
CA LEU A 47 22.24 1.66 9.67
C LEU A 47 21.63 0.88 10.86
N LYS A 48 21.89 -0.43 10.93
CA LYS A 48 21.37 -1.35 11.96
C LYS A 48 19.84 -1.50 12.00
N ARG A 49 19.09 -0.91 11.07
CA ARG A 49 17.63 -1.07 10.96
C ARG A 49 17.29 -2.00 9.80
N ALA A 50 16.31 -2.87 10.02
CA ALA A 50 15.76 -3.76 9.00
C ALA A 50 14.54 -3.11 8.32
N TYR A 51 14.49 -3.24 7.00
CA TYR A 51 13.42 -2.72 6.16
C TYR A 51 12.86 -3.83 5.28
N SER A 52 11.57 -3.73 4.97
CA SER A 52 10.89 -4.58 3.99
C SER A 52 10.27 -3.70 2.91
N ILE A 53 10.42 -4.11 1.67
CA ILE A 53 9.84 -3.45 0.50
C ILE A 53 9.02 -4.46 -0.29
N SER A 54 7.97 -4.01 -0.98
CA SER A 54 7.20 -4.89 -1.86
C SER A 54 8.04 -5.40 -3.03
N ARG A 55 7.58 -6.50 -3.66
CA ARG A 55 8.21 -7.09 -4.85
C ARG A 55 8.41 -6.08 -5.98
N GLN A 56 7.49 -5.14 -6.16
CA GLN A 56 7.57 -4.08 -7.18
C GLN A 56 8.40 -2.86 -6.74
N GLY A 57 8.64 -2.71 -5.44
CA GLY A 57 9.39 -1.55 -4.94
C GLY A 57 10.89 -1.62 -5.23
N VAL A 58 11.48 -2.82 -5.34
CA VAL A 58 12.90 -2.97 -5.72
C VAL A 58 13.13 -2.52 -7.18
N PRO A 59 12.38 -3.02 -8.19
CA PRO A 59 12.47 -2.49 -9.56
C PRO A 59 12.21 -0.99 -9.66
N ALA A 60 11.21 -0.47 -8.94
CA ALA A 60 10.92 0.96 -8.93
C ALA A 60 12.11 1.78 -8.39
N SER A 61 12.76 1.28 -7.35
CA SER A 61 13.95 1.92 -6.77
C SER A 61 15.14 1.87 -7.72
N LEU A 62 15.35 0.73 -8.42
CA LEU A 62 16.39 0.62 -9.45
C LEU A 62 16.18 1.62 -10.58
N SER A 63 14.95 1.79 -11.06
CA SER A 63 14.62 2.78 -12.10
C SER A 63 14.99 4.20 -11.67
N VAL A 64 14.67 4.61 -10.43
CA VAL A 64 15.04 5.92 -9.89
C VAL A 64 16.57 6.09 -9.85
N VAL A 65 17.31 5.05 -9.48
CA VAL A 65 18.78 5.12 -9.45
C VAL A 65 19.37 5.16 -10.86
N ASN A 66 18.83 4.41 -11.81
CA ASN A 66 19.32 4.36 -13.18
C ASN A 66 19.13 5.70 -13.90
N ASN A 67 18.01 6.37 -13.64
CA ASN A 67 17.69 7.69 -14.19
C ASN A 67 18.51 8.83 -13.56
N LYS A 68 19.25 8.57 -12.47
CA LYS A 68 20.12 9.56 -11.87
C LYS A 68 21.48 9.65 -12.57
N HIS A 69 21.91 10.87 -12.82
CA HIS A 69 23.27 11.18 -13.21
C HIS A 69 24.18 11.19 -11.97
N PHE A 70 25.30 10.47 -12.04
CA PHE A 70 26.33 10.46 -11.01
C PHE A 70 27.63 10.97 -11.63
N GLU A 71 28.25 11.97 -11.02
CA GLU A 71 29.55 12.49 -11.46
C GLU A 71 30.67 11.45 -11.28
N SER A 72 30.54 10.59 -10.26
CA SER A 72 31.47 9.52 -9.97
C SER A 72 30.76 8.16 -9.91
N PRO A 73 31.49 7.06 -10.22
CA PRO A 73 30.98 5.72 -10.03
C PRO A 73 30.50 5.45 -8.61
N LEU A 74 29.43 4.66 -8.47
CA LEU A 74 28.99 4.16 -7.18
C LEU A 74 30.03 3.22 -6.58
N GLU A 75 30.34 3.42 -5.30
CA GLU A 75 31.22 2.51 -4.56
C GLU A 75 30.43 1.45 -3.77
N SER A 76 29.19 1.79 -3.42
CA SER A 76 28.33 0.98 -2.54
C SER A 76 26.85 1.07 -2.91
N HIS A 77 26.07 0.12 -2.41
CA HIS A 77 24.61 0.09 -2.56
C HIS A 77 23.88 1.09 -1.64
N ASN A 78 24.59 1.97 -0.93
CA ASN A 78 23.98 2.87 0.05
C ASN A 78 22.97 3.83 -0.57
N TYR A 79 23.25 4.33 -1.78
CA TYR A 79 22.30 5.19 -2.48
C TYR A 79 21.00 4.44 -2.83
N LEU A 80 21.12 3.23 -3.39
CA LEU A 80 19.98 2.36 -3.66
C LEU A 80 19.18 2.08 -2.38
N LYS A 81 19.84 1.77 -1.26
CA LYS A 81 19.17 1.55 0.03
C LYS A 81 18.40 2.79 0.50
N LYS A 82 18.95 4.00 0.35
CA LYS A 82 18.25 5.25 0.69
C LYS A 82 16.99 5.42 -0.15
N VAL A 83 17.06 5.17 -1.46
CA VAL A 83 15.89 5.22 -2.35
C VAL A 83 14.86 4.16 -1.96
N MET A 84 15.29 2.94 -1.66
CA MET A 84 14.42 1.86 -1.21
C MET A 84 13.71 2.18 0.11
N ILE A 85 14.35 2.89 1.04
CA ILE A 85 13.71 3.36 2.28
C ILE A 85 12.55 4.30 1.95
N GLN A 86 12.76 5.29 1.08
CA GLN A 86 11.71 6.24 0.69
C GLN A 86 10.51 5.52 0.04
N VAL A 87 10.77 4.52 -0.81
CA VAL A 87 9.71 3.71 -1.42
C VAL A 87 8.99 2.85 -0.38
N ALA A 88 9.74 2.20 0.53
CA ALA A 88 9.16 1.37 1.58
C ALA A 88 8.28 2.18 2.54
N GLU A 89 8.72 3.37 2.95
CA GLU A 89 7.96 4.28 3.81
C GLU A 89 6.69 4.76 3.13
N ARG A 90 6.76 5.12 1.84
CA ARG A 90 5.58 5.48 1.05
C ARG A 90 4.58 4.33 0.97
N GLN A 91 5.03 3.12 0.67
CA GLN A 91 4.17 1.93 0.61
C GLN A 91 3.54 1.59 1.97
N LEU A 92 4.27 1.78 3.05
CA LEU A 92 3.75 1.58 4.40
C LEU A 92 2.66 2.59 4.73
N LYS A 93 2.87 3.87 4.38
CA LYS A 93 1.87 4.93 4.54
C LYS A 93 0.62 4.63 3.73
N GLU A 94 0.75 4.31 2.44
CA GLU A 94 -0.38 3.98 1.56
C GLU A 94 -1.20 2.79 2.09
N LYS A 95 -0.54 1.77 2.64
CA LYS A 95 -1.23 0.62 3.27
C LYS A 95 -2.00 1.01 4.53
N ARG A 96 -1.45 1.92 5.35
CA ARG A 96 -2.15 2.44 6.54
C ARG A 96 -3.38 3.23 6.11
N ASP A 97 -3.20 4.17 5.18
CA ASP A 97 -4.29 5.02 4.68
C ASP A 97 -5.38 4.21 3.96
N ALA A 98 -5.00 3.13 3.25
CA ALA A 98 -5.96 2.21 2.63
C ALA A 98 -6.74 1.40 3.68
N ARG A 99 -6.07 0.92 4.73
CA ARG A 99 -6.71 0.20 5.84
C ARG A 99 -7.69 1.11 6.59
N ASP A 100 -7.29 2.34 6.89
CA ASP A 100 -8.13 3.30 7.59
C ASP A 100 -9.36 3.67 6.74
N ARG A 101 -9.20 3.81 5.42
CA ARG A 101 -10.32 4.01 4.49
C ARG A 101 -11.27 2.79 4.45
N ASP A 102 -10.74 1.57 4.43
CA ASP A 102 -11.57 0.35 4.44
C ASP A 102 -12.36 0.22 5.75
N LEU A 103 -11.72 0.48 6.90
CA LEU A 103 -12.38 0.49 8.20
C LEU A 103 -13.49 1.55 8.28
N ARG A 104 -13.27 2.76 7.74
CA ARG A 104 -14.30 3.79 7.66
C ARG A 104 -15.48 3.38 6.77
N LYS A 105 -15.22 2.78 5.60
CA LYS A 105 -16.27 2.31 4.69
C LYS A 105 -17.14 1.23 5.34
N ARG A 106 -16.53 0.27 6.03
CA ARG A 106 -17.26 -0.77 6.77
C ARG A 106 -18.02 -0.21 7.98
N GLY A 107 -17.42 0.73 8.72
CA GLY A 107 -18.08 1.43 9.83
C GLY A 107 -19.25 2.33 9.40
N SER A 108 -19.21 2.88 8.19
CA SER A 108 -20.36 3.61 7.60
C SER A 108 -21.44 2.66 7.07
N GLN A 109 -21.10 1.51 6.49
CA GLN A 109 -22.12 0.53 6.03
C GLN A 109 -22.88 -0.12 7.20
N GLY A 110 -22.27 -0.28 8.37
CA GLY A 110 -22.92 -0.81 9.57
C GLY A 110 -23.74 0.20 10.38
N ARG A 111 -23.86 1.46 9.93
CA ARG A 111 -24.69 2.49 10.60
C ARG A 111 -25.95 2.90 9.83
N PHE A 112 -26.15 2.34 8.63
CA PHE A 112 -27.34 2.62 7.81
C PHE A 112 -28.43 1.54 7.90
N SER A 113 -28.30 0.57 8.82
CA SER A 113 -29.23 -0.56 8.93
C SER A 113 -29.98 -0.66 10.27
N ASP A 114 -29.86 0.33 11.18
CA ASP A 114 -30.60 0.34 12.45
C ASP A 114 -31.45 1.61 12.71
N ASP A 115 -31.38 2.64 11.86
CA ASP A 115 -32.13 3.91 12.04
C ASP A 115 -33.26 4.15 11.01
N GLU A 116 -33.54 3.19 10.11
CA GLU A 116 -34.72 3.22 9.23
C GLU A 116 -35.87 2.37 9.79
N ILE A 117 -36.19 2.52 11.08
CA ILE A 117 -37.59 2.37 11.49
C ILE A 117 -38.29 3.65 11.03
N SER A 118 -38.93 3.54 9.87
CA SER A 118 -39.62 4.60 9.17
C SER A 118 -40.45 5.46 10.13
N ILE A 119 -40.16 6.76 10.18
CA ILE A 119 -41.02 7.78 10.81
C ILE A 119 -42.47 7.67 10.29
N GLY A 120 -42.67 7.08 9.11
CA GLY A 120 -43.99 6.77 8.54
C GLY A 120 -44.75 5.61 9.21
N GLU A 121 -44.09 4.69 9.91
CA GLU A 121 -44.74 3.57 10.62
C GLU A 121 -45.32 4.00 11.97
N PHE A 122 -44.63 4.90 12.69
CA PHE A 122 -45.12 5.45 13.95
C PHE A 122 -46.37 6.34 13.79
N ALA A 123 -46.46 7.07 12.67
CA ALA A 123 -47.63 7.89 12.32
C ALA A 123 -48.86 7.07 11.90
N ARG A 124 -48.65 5.82 11.41
CA ARG A 124 -49.74 4.89 11.07
C ARG A 124 -50.29 4.19 12.31
N GLN A 125 -49.43 3.87 13.27
CA GLN A 125 -49.84 3.24 14.54
C GLN A 125 -50.65 4.22 15.41
N THR A 126 -50.19 5.46 15.56
CA THR A 126 -50.88 6.48 16.36
C THR A 126 -52.25 6.87 15.80
N ASN A 127 -52.43 6.94 14.48
CA ASN A 127 -53.77 7.18 13.90
C ASN A 127 -54.74 6.00 14.07
N ARG A 128 -54.25 4.76 14.19
CA ARG A 128 -55.11 3.59 14.45
C ARG A 128 -55.64 3.59 15.88
N ASP A 129 -54.81 3.96 16.84
CA ASP A 129 -55.17 3.96 18.26
C ASP A 129 -56.10 5.12 18.64
N VAL A 130 -55.95 6.30 18.01
CA VAL A 130 -56.85 7.46 18.23
C VAL A 130 -58.25 7.21 17.63
N VAL A 131 -58.34 6.53 16.49
CA VAL A 131 -59.64 6.16 15.87
C VAL A 131 -60.35 5.04 16.67
N SER A 132 -59.59 4.12 17.28
CA SER A 132 -60.13 3.07 18.17
C SER A 132 -60.73 3.64 19.47
N LEU A 133 -60.10 4.66 20.05
CA LEU A 133 -60.61 5.37 21.25
C LEU A 133 -61.84 6.24 20.94
N ALA A 134 -61.87 6.93 19.80
CA ALA A 134 -63.04 7.72 19.38
C ALA A 134 -64.29 6.84 19.10
N GLY A 135 -64.09 5.60 18.63
CA GLY A 135 -65.17 4.63 18.43
C GLY A 135 -65.77 4.05 19.72
N MET A 136 -65.05 4.10 20.85
CA MET A 136 -65.53 3.58 22.14
C MET A 136 -66.32 4.60 22.96
N ILE A 137 -66.16 5.90 22.72
CA ILE A 137 -66.89 6.96 23.46
C ILE A 137 -68.28 7.26 22.84
N GLY A 138 -68.56 6.74 21.64
CA GLY A 138 -69.81 7.00 20.89
C GLY A 138 -71.00 6.05 21.15
N ARG A 139 -70.86 4.97 21.92
CA ARG A 139 -72.01 4.09 22.24
C ARG A 139 -72.74 4.57 23.48
N LYS A 140 -73.63 5.54 23.24
CA LYS A 140 -74.71 5.91 24.15
C LYS A 140 -75.66 4.72 24.30
N MET A 141 -75.76 4.16 25.51
CA MET A 141 -76.78 3.17 25.88
C MET A 141 -78.17 3.79 25.75
N PRO A 142 -79.14 3.14 25.08
CA PRO A 142 -80.55 3.24 25.44
C PRO A 142 -80.89 2.29 26.60
#